data_AF-A0AAV3EYC0-F1
#
_entry.id   AF-A0AAV3EYC0-F1
#
_cell.length_a   1.000
_cell.length_b   1.000
_cell.length_c   1.000
_cell.angle_alpha   90.00
_cell.angle_beta   90.00
_cell.angle_gamma   90.00
#
_symmetry.space_group_name_H-M   'P 1'
#
loop_
_entity.id
_entity.type
_entity.pdbx_description
1 polymer ?
#
loop_
_entity_poly.entity_id
_entity_poly.type
_entity_poly.pdbx_seq_one_letter_code
_entity_poly.pdbx_strand_id
1 'polypeptide(L)'
;MIDILIMILSTVGAVFVLIASIGIVRMPDFYTRLSITIKAATLGIGCILTAAAIHFAEFSTTTKVLAIIFFLFITSPVAAFLIARTAYITGIKLWDKSVVDELQNRYDNHNNIPLDACKEEKLIADKQSSDKE
;
A
#
# COMPACT_ATOMS: atom_id res chain seq x y z
N MET A 1 -19.09 20.49 -24.84
CA MET A 1 -19.13 20.74 -23.38
C MET A 1 -18.48 19.60 -22.60
N ILE A 2 -18.83 18.35 -22.91
CA ILE A 2 -18.21 17.15 -22.33
C ILE A 2 -16.70 17.09 -22.62
N ASP A 3 -16.25 17.58 -23.77
CA ASP A 3 -14.83 17.60 -24.17
C ASP A 3 -13.95 18.40 -23.21
N ILE A 4 -14.46 19.53 -22.70
CA ILE A 4 -13.75 20.37 -21.72
C ILE A 4 -13.61 19.61 -20.40
N LEU A 5 -14.65 18.88 -20.00
CA LEU A 5 -14.62 18.07 -18.79
C LEU A 5 -13.61 16.92 -18.92
N ILE A 6 -13.52 16.27 -20.10
CA ILE A 6 -12.53 15.22 -20.39
C ILE A 6 -11.11 15.80 -20.36
N MET A 7 -10.88 16.96 -20.99
CA MET A 7 -9.58 17.63 -20.97
C MET A 7 -9.13 17.96 -19.54
N ILE A 8 -10.02 18.53 -18.72
CA ILE A 8 -9.72 18.85 -17.32
C ILE A 8 -9.42 17.58 -16.54
N LEU A 9 -10.27 16.56 -16.63
CA LEU A 9 -10.13 15.32 -15.86
C LEU A 9 -8.88 14.53 -16.23
N SER A 10 -8.55 14.46 -17.53
CA SER A 10 -7.31 13.85 -18.02
C SER A 10 -6.07 14.62 -17.56
N THR A 11 -6.10 15.96 -17.61
CA THR A 11 -4.98 16.80 -17.16
C THR A 11 -4.75 16.65 -15.66
N VAL A 12 -5.81 16.68 -14.85
CA VAL A 12 -5.73 16.46 -13.40
C VAL A 12 -5.16 15.08 -13.09
N GLY A 13 -5.63 14.04 -13.79
CA GLY A 13 -5.09 12.68 -13.65
C GLY A 13 -3.60 12.60 -13.97
N ALA A 14 -3.14 13.24 -15.04
CA ALA A 14 -1.73 13.31 -15.40
C ALA A 14 -0.88 14.04 -14.34
N VAL A 15 -1.40 15.14 -13.78
CA VAL A 15 -0.75 15.86 -12.67
C VAL A 15 -0.64 14.98 -11.43
N PHE A 16 -1.66 14.20 -11.09
CA PHE A 16 -1.58 13.24 -9.97
C PHE A 16 -0.52 12.16 -10.17
N VAL A 17 -0.39 11.61 -11.39
CA VAL A 17 0.67 10.65 -11.72
C VAL A 17 2.07 11.30 -11.61
N LEU A 18 2.20 12.55 -12.03
CA LEU A 18 3.42 13.33 -11.88
C LEU A 18 3.77 13.55 -10.39
N ILE A 19 2.78 13.93 -9.57
CA ILE A 19 2.95 14.06 -8.12
C ILE A 19 3.33 12.72 -7.48
N ALA A 20 2.77 11.61 -7.92
CA ALA A 20 3.14 10.27 -7.43
C ALA A 20 4.63 9.97 -7.69
N SER A 21 5.11 10.28 -8.89
CA SER A 21 6.52 10.11 -9.27
C SER A 21 7.45 11.01 -8.44
N ILE A 22 7.11 12.29 -8.28
CA ILE A 22 7.87 13.22 -7.43
C ILE A 22 7.85 12.77 -5.96
N GLY A 23 6.71 12.26 -5.49
CA GLY A 23 6.51 11.76 -4.13
C GLY A 23 7.48 10.64 -3.78
N ILE A 24 7.79 9.75 -4.72
CA ILE A 24 8.78 8.68 -4.53
C ILE A 24 10.19 9.24 -4.28
N VAL A 25 10.58 10.29 -4.99
CA VAL A 25 11.93 10.86 -4.93
C VAL A 25 12.10 11.79 -3.72
N ARG A 26 11.08 12.57 -3.40
CA ARG A 26 11.12 13.59 -2.33
C ARG A 26 10.96 12.98 -0.95
N MET A 27 10.21 11.89 -0.84
CA MET A 27 9.86 11.34 0.47
C MET A 27 11.02 10.61 1.11
N PRO A 28 11.21 10.74 2.42
CA PRO A 28 12.52 10.47 2.94
C PRO A 28 12.59 9.11 3.70
N ASP A 29 11.45 8.46 3.95
CA ASP A 29 11.32 7.09 4.47
C ASP A 29 10.59 6.16 3.48
N PHE A 30 10.89 4.85 3.47
CA PHE A 30 10.23 3.82 2.67
C PHE A 30 8.71 3.79 2.89
N TYR A 31 8.24 3.79 4.14
CA TYR A 31 6.80 3.73 4.45
C TYR A 31 6.06 4.98 3.97
N THR A 32 6.70 6.14 4.12
CA THR A 32 6.16 7.41 3.61
C THR A 32 6.10 7.42 2.08
N ARG A 33 7.14 6.94 1.38
CA ARG A 33 7.16 6.76 -0.08
C ARG A 33 6.02 5.85 -0.53
N LEU A 34 5.84 4.71 0.13
CA LEU A 34 4.82 3.73 -0.23
C LEU A 34 3.40 4.31 -0.13
N SER A 35 3.08 4.93 1.00
CA SER A 35 1.73 5.48 1.24
C SER A 35 1.37 6.63 0.31
N ILE A 36 2.33 7.49 -0.03
CA ILE A 36 2.12 8.64 -0.93
C ILE A 36 1.97 8.18 -2.37
N THR A 37 2.82 7.26 -2.81
CA THR A 37 2.74 6.67 -4.15
C THR A 37 1.38 6.05 -4.38
N ILE A 38 0.89 5.27 -3.42
CA ILE A 38 -0.34 4.50 -3.57
C ILE A 38 -1.57 5.40 -3.59
N LYS A 39 -1.64 6.41 -2.70
CA LYS A 39 -2.74 7.39 -2.69
C LYS A 39 -2.77 8.24 -3.96
N ALA A 40 -1.61 8.72 -4.42
CA ALA A 40 -1.52 9.56 -5.60
C ALA A 40 -1.76 8.77 -6.89
N ALA A 41 -1.24 7.54 -6.99
CA ALA A 41 -1.41 6.69 -8.16
C ALA A 41 -2.86 6.20 -8.32
N THR A 42 -3.54 5.80 -7.24
CA THR A 42 -4.94 5.35 -7.34
C THR A 42 -5.88 6.48 -7.77
N LEU A 43 -5.68 7.70 -7.25
CA LEU A 43 -6.43 8.87 -7.70
C LEU A 43 -6.10 9.26 -9.14
N GLY A 44 -4.82 9.26 -9.53
CA GLY A 44 -4.41 9.60 -10.90
C GLY A 44 -4.96 8.64 -11.95
N ILE A 45 -4.76 7.33 -11.74
CA ILE A 45 -5.27 6.27 -12.62
C ILE A 45 -6.80 6.29 -12.61
N GLY A 46 -7.44 6.49 -11.45
CA GLY A 46 -8.88 6.63 -11.33
C GLY A 46 -9.44 7.76 -12.20
N CYS A 47 -8.87 8.96 -12.11
CA CYS A 47 -9.27 10.11 -12.93
C CYS A 47 -9.10 9.85 -14.43
N ILE A 48 -7.96 9.28 -14.86
CA ILE A 48 -7.69 8.99 -16.27
C ILE A 48 -8.68 7.95 -16.81
N LEU A 49 -8.94 6.88 -16.05
CA LEU A 49 -9.88 5.84 -16.43
C LEU A 49 -11.32 6.39 -16.50
N THR A 50 -11.74 7.20 -15.54
CA THR A 50 -13.06 7.86 -15.60
C THR A 50 -13.17 8.80 -16.82
N ALA A 51 -12.12 9.54 -17.16
CA ALA A 51 -12.10 10.36 -18.38
C ALA A 51 -12.24 9.51 -19.65
N ALA A 52 -11.56 8.35 -19.70
CA ALA A 52 -11.66 7.42 -20.82
C ALA A 52 -13.07 6.82 -20.95
N ALA A 53 -13.72 6.46 -19.84
CA ALA A 53 -15.10 5.97 -19.85
C ALA A 53 -16.09 7.00 -20.42
N ILE A 54 -15.93 8.28 -20.03
CA ILE A 54 -16.77 9.38 -20.52
C ILE A 54 -16.51 9.67 -22.00
N HIS A 55 -15.25 9.58 -22.45
CA HIS A 55 -14.87 9.84 -23.84
C HIS A 55 -15.44 8.81 -24.83
N PHE A 56 -15.32 7.52 -24.52
CA PHE A 56 -15.80 6.47 -25.43
C PHE A 56 -17.31 6.23 -25.32
N ALA A 57 -17.92 6.47 -24.14
CA ALA A 57 -19.35 6.37 -23.87
C ALA A 57 -20.05 5.08 -24.40
N GLU A 58 -19.29 4.02 -24.62
CA GLU A 58 -19.78 2.75 -25.17
C GLU A 58 -19.94 1.73 -24.05
N PHE A 59 -21.03 0.95 -24.06
CA PHE A 59 -21.32 -0.03 -23.02
C PHE A 59 -20.18 -1.04 -22.81
N SER A 60 -19.57 -1.54 -23.89
CA SER A 60 -18.46 -2.50 -23.83
C SER A 60 -17.24 -1.91 -23.10
N THR A 61 -16.93 -0.64 -23.37
CA THR A 61 -15.76 0.04 -22.82
C THR A 61 -15.99 0.48 -21.38
N THR A 62 -17.15 1.07 -21.09
CA THR A 62 -17.49 1.57 -19.74
C THR A 62 -17.54 0.45 -18.71
N THR A 63 -18.11 -0.72 -19.04
CA THR A 63 -18.14 -1.87 -18.11
C THR A 63 -16.73 -2.39 -17.80
N LYS A 64 -15.85 -2.47 -18.80
CA LYS A 64 -14.45 -2.87 -18.60
C LYS A 64 -13.70 -1.87 -17.73
N VAL A 65 -13.85 -0.58 -18.00
CA VAL A 65 -13.21 0.47 -17.20
C VAL A 65 -13.69 0.44 -15.75
N LEU A 66 -14.99 0.26 -15.52
CA LEU A 66 -15.54 0.14 -14.17
C LEU A 66 -14.97 -1.06 -13.43
N ALA A 67 -14.85 -2.22 -14.10
CA ALA A 67 -14.23 -3.41 -13.54
C ALA A 67 -12.75 -3.18 -13.20
N ILE A 68 -12.00 -2.48 -14.06
CA ILE A 68 -10.59 -2.12 -13.83
C ILE A 68 -10.47 -1.22 -12.60
N ILE A 69 -11.29 -0.18 -12.48
CA ILE A 69 -11.29 0.73 -11.33
C ILE A 69 -11.56 -0.05 -10.04
N PHE A 70 -12.61 -0.88 -10.03
CA PHE A 70 -12.97 -1.69 -8.87
C PHE A 70 -11.84 -2.64 -8.46
N PHE A 71 -11.24 -3.31 -9.44
CA PHE A 71 -10.11 -4.21 -9.20
C PHE A 71 -8.90 -3.46 -8.63
N LEU A 72 -8.51 -2.33 -9.22
CA LEU A 72 -7.42 -1.48 -8.73
C LEU A 72 -7.65 -1.00 -7.30
N PHE A 73 -8.89 -0.65 -6.94
CA PHE A 73 -9.24 -0.20 -5.60
C PHE A 73 -9.06 -1.29 -4.53
N ILE A 74 -9.23 -2.57 -4.88
CA ILE A 74 -9.01 -3.69 -3.97
C ILE A 74 -7.52 -4.09 -3.98
N THR A 75 -6.92 -4.22 -5.16
CA THR A 75 -5.55 -4.71 -5.31
C THR A 75 -4.53 -3.74 -4.73
N SER A 76 -4.69 -2.44 -4.96
CA SER A 76 -3.73 -1.43 -4.53
C SER A 76 -3.49 -1.39 -3.02
N PRO A 77 -4.52 -1.31 -2.14
CA PRO A 77 -4.31 -1.34 -0.69
C PRO A 77 -3.82 -2.70 -0.18
N VAL A 78 -4.24 -3.82 -0.79
CA VAL A 78 -3.74 -5.15 -0.41
C VAL A 78 -2.25 -5.28 -0.71
N ALA A 79 -1.82 -4.85 -1.91
CA ALA A 79 -0.41 -4.82 -2.29
C ALA A 79 0.40 -3.90 -1.36
N ALA A 80 -0.12 -2.71 -1.07
CA ALA A 80 0.48 -1.76 -0.12
C ALA A 80 0.77 -2.41 1.23
N PHE A 81 -0.25 -3.06 1.79
CA PHE A 81 -0.20 -3.62 3.12
C PHE A 81 0.81 -4.77 3.22
N LEU A 82 0.82 -5.66 2.22
CA LEU A 82 1.78 -6.77 2.17
C LEU A 82 3.21 -6.26 2.05
N ILE A 83 3.46 -5.28 1.18
CA ILE A 83 4.79 -4.66 1.02
C ILE A 83 5.23 -4.00 2.33
N ALA A 84 4.35 -3.25 3.00
CA ALA A 84 4.65 -2.61 4.28
C ALA A 84 4.93 -3.63 5.39
N ARG A 85 4.13 -4.69 5.48
CA ARG A 85 4.33 -5.77 6.47
C ARG A 85 5.66 -6.48 6.24
N THR A 86 5.98 -6.85 5.01
CA THR A 86 7.25 -7.51 4.69
C THR A 86 8.42 -6.56 4.94
N ALA A 87 8.33 -5.29 4.57
CA ALA A 87 9.34 -4.28 4.85
C ALA A 87 9.67 -4.18 6.35
N TYR A 88 8.62 -4.19 7.18
CA TYR A 88 8.76 -4.16 8.64
C TYR A 88 9.42 -5.43 9.17
N ILE A 89 8.98 -6.61 8.72
CA ILE A 89 9.59 -7.89 9.09
C ILE A 89 11.05 -7.96 8.64
N THR A 90 11.41 -7.44 7.47
CA THR A 90 12.80 -7.45 6.98
C THR A 90 13.73 -6.48 7.72
N GLY A 91 13.23 -5.68 8.66
CA GLY A 91 14.02 -4.74 9.44
C GLY A 91 14.38 -3.46 8.68
N ILE A 92 13.54 -3.01 7.73
CA ILE A 92 13.73 -1.72 7.07
C ILE A 92 13.56 -0.61 8.12
N LYS A 93 14.65 0.14 8.35
CA LYS A 93 14.72 1.23 9.33
C LYS A 93 13.61 2.26 9.06
N LEU A 94 12.84 2.59 10.09
CA LEU A 94 11.87 3.67 10.07
C LEU A 94 12.55 5.05 10.02
N TRP A 95 11.79 6.08 9.64
CA TRP A 95 12.22 7.47 9.69
C TRP A 95 12.83 7.87 11.05
N ASP A 96 14.00 8.53 11.06
CA ASP A 96 14.73 8.89 12.29
C ASP A 96 13.94 9.79 13.28
N LYS A 97 12.87 10.45 12.83
CA LYS A 97 12.00 11.28 13.67
C LYS A 97 10.69 10.60 14.06
N SER A 98 10.53 9.29 13.85
CA SER A 98 9.37 8.56 14.36
C SER A 98 9.45 8.48 15.88
N VAL A 99 8.49 9.11 16.58
CA VAL A 99 8.46 9.15 18.06
C VAL A 99 7.85 7.89 18.66
N VAL A 100 6.99 7.19 17.92
CA VAL A 100 6.23 6.03 18.41
C VAL A 100 6.32 4.89 17.41
N ASP A 101 6.81 3.74 17.89
CA ASP A 101 6.71 2.45 17.21
C ASP A 101 6.13 1.41 18.19
N GLU A 102 4.82 1.17 18.09
CA GLU A 102 4.15 0.16 18.90
C GLU A 102 4.43 -1.27 18.45
N LEU A 103 4.85 -1.45 17.18
CA LEU A 103 5.16 -2.75 16.62
C LEU A 103 6.54 -3.25 17.07
N GLN A 104 7.44 -2.36 17.53
CA GLN A 104 8.77 -2.74 18.00
C GLN A 104 8.72 -3.65 19.23
N ASN A 105 7.69 -3.52 20.09
CA ASN A 105 7.49 -4.44 21.22
C ASN A 105 6.83 -5.77 20.82
N ARG A 106 6.38 -5.90 19.56
CA ARG A 106 5.71 -7.10 19.02
C ARG A 106 6.60 -7.94 18.09
N TYR A 107 7.77 -7.43 17.70
CA TYR A 107 8.77 -8.13 16.88
C TYR A 107 10.14 -8.04 17.57
N ASP A 108 10.87 -9.16 17.67
CA ASP A 108 12.07 -9.22 18.52
C ASP A 108 13.24 -8.54 17.79
N ASN A 109 13.92 -7.63 18.48
CA ASN A 109 14.87 -6.66 17.94
C ASN A 109 16.19 -7.29 17.42
N HIS A 110 16.32 -8.62 17.46
CA HIS A 110 17.55 -9.33 17.09
C HIS A 110 17.43 -10.26 15.88
N ASN A 111 16.25 -10.80 15.54
CA ASN A 111 16.13 -11.87 14.53
C ASN A 111 15.03 -11.69 13.48
N ASN A 112 14.28 -10.58 13.46
CA ASN A 112 13.20 -10.36 12.50
C ASN A 112 12.12 -11.48 12.52
N ILE A 113 11.89 -12.10 13.68
CA ILE A 113 10.92 -13.19 13.89
C ILE A 113 9.69 -12.62 14.63
N PRO A 114 8.46 -13.00 14.27
CA PRO A 114 7.26 -12.66 15.04
C PRO A 114 7.38 -13.18 16.50
N LEU A 115 7.17 -12.34 17.53
CA LEU A 115 7.27 -12.76 18.95
C LEU A 115 6.28 -13.89 19.30
N ASP A 116 5.17 -13.95 18.57
CA ASP A 116 4.13 -14.96 18.65
C ASP A 116 4.64 -16.36 18.34
N ALA A 117 5.58 -16.52 17.38
CA ALA A 117 6.23 -17.80 17.12
C ALA A 117 7.14 -18.23 18.27
N CYS A 118 7.93 -17.30 18.84
CA CYS A 118 8.77 -17.56 20.01
C CYS A 118 7.93 -17.88 21.26
N LYS A 119 6.74 -17.27 21.39
CA LYS A 119 5.83 -17.51 22.51
C LYS A 119 5.17 -18.88 22.42
N GLU A 120 4.78 -19.35 21.23
CA GLU A 120 4.32 -20.72 21.02
C GLU A 120 5.44 -21.75 21.26
N GLU A 121 6.66 -21.49 20.79
CA GLU A 121 7.81 -22.39 20.98
C GLU A 121 8.16 -22.55 22.48
N LYS A 122 8.17 -21.45 23.25
CA LYS A 122 8.37 -21.51 24.71
C LYS A 122 7.21 -22.19 25.43
N LEU A 123 5.96 -22.00 24.99
CA LEU A 123 4.79 -22.67 25.58
C LEU A 123 4.79 -24.19 25.31
N ILE A 124 5.29 -24.61 24.15
CA ILE A 124 5.47 -26.03 23.78
C ILE A 124 6.64 -26.64 24.55
N ALA A 125 7.75 -25.90 24.70
CA ALA A 125 8.91 -26.33 25.48
C ALA A 125 8.60 -26.48 26.99
N ASP A 126 7.85 -25.55 27.57
CA ASP A 126 7.41 -25.64 28.98
C ASP A 126 6.51 -26.86 29.21
N LYS A 127 5.58 -27.14 28.29
CA LYS A 127 4.73 -28.35 28.34
C LYS A 127 5.56 -29.64 28.25
N GLN A 128 6.58 -29.68 27.40
CA GLN A 128 7.47 -30.84 27.28
C GLN A 128 8.38 -31.05 28.51
N SER A 129 8.66 -29.99 29.27
CA SER A 129 9.40 -30.11 30.54
C SER A 129 8.49 -30.57 31.70
N SER A 130 7.22 -30.17 31.71
CA SER A 130 6.26 -30.54 32.75
C SER A 130 5.71 -31.97 32.62
N ASP A 131 5.78 -32.61 31.44
CA ASP A 131 5.40 -34.03 31.24
C ASP A 131 6.54 -35.02 31.60
N LYS A 132 7.73 -34.53 31.97
CA LYS A 132 8.91 -35.36 32.32
C LYS A 132 9.20 -35.44 33.82
N GLU A 133 8.37 -34.82 34.67
CA GLU A 133 8.42 -34.88 36.14
C GLU A 133 7.22 -35.68 36.67
#